data_AF-A0A1C6TJ39-F1
#
_entry.id   AF-A0A1C6TJ39-F1
#
_cell.length_a   1.000
_cell.length_b   1.000
_cell.length_c   1.000
_cell.angle_alpha   90.00
_cell.angle_beta   90.00
_cell.angle_gamma   90.00
#
_symmetry.space_group_name_H-M   'P 1'
#
loop_
_entity.id
_entity.type
_entity.pdbx_description
1 polymer ?
#
loop_
_entity_poly.entity_id
_entity_poly.type
_entity_poly.pdbx_seq_one_letter_code
_entity_poly.pdbx_strand_id
1 'polypeptide(L)' 'MTVTGAQLREFLAGLDYPVSREDLVRWGQENGADTEALQALRSLPAEEFHTPTELGEALVTLADA' A
#
# COMPACT_ATOMS: atom_id res chain seq x y z
N MET A 1 -2.91 9.47 13.05
CA MET A 1 -1.46 9.69 13.28
C MET A 1 -0.78 9.61 11.92
N THR A 2 -0.02 10.63 11.50
CA THR A 2 0.57 10.69 10.16
C THR A 2 1.78 9.76 10.08
N VAL A 3 1.71 8.71 9.26
CA VAL A 3 2.85 7.83 8.98
C VAL A 3 3.96 8.66 8.34
N THR A 4 5.10 8.76 9.01
CA THR A 4 6.27 9.47 8.46
C THR A 4 7.00 8.58 7.45
N GLY A 5 7.65 9.16 6.44
CA GLY A 5 8.32 8.39 5.37
C GLY A 5 9.36 7.36 5.85
N ALA A 6 9.92 7.55 7.05
CA ALA A 6 10.81 6.58 7.70
C ALA A 6 10.06 5.36 8.24
N GLN A 7 8.90 5.57 8.89
CA GLN A 7 8.04 4.47 9.32
C GLN A 7 7.52 3.69 8.12
N LEU A 8 7.20 4.38 7.02
CA LEU A 8 6.85 3.75 5.75
C LEU A 8 7.97 2.83 5.26
N ARG A 9 9.23 3.28 5.26
CA ARG A 9 10.39 2.47 4.86
C ARG A 9 10.61 1.22 5.71
N GLU A 10 10.46 1.30 7.04
CA GLU A 10 10.56 0.12 7.90
C GLU A 10 9.35 -0.81 7.76
N PHE A 11 8.15 -0.26 7.63
CA PHE A 11 6.93 -1.03 7.30
C PHE A 11 7.11 -1.84 6.02
N LEU A 12 7.60 -1.16 5.01
CA LEU A 12 7.90 -1.68 3.68
C LEU A 12 9.01 -2.74 3.69
N ALA A 13 9.94 -2.70 4.64
CA ALA A 13 10.99 -3.70 4.80
C ALA A 13 10.58 -4.90 5.68
N GLY A 14 9.58 -4.73 6.54
CA GLY A 14 9.09 -5.75 7.47
C GLY A 14 7.84 -6.52 7.00
N LEU A 15 7.28 -6.16 5.85
CA LEU A 15 6.19 -6.92 5.21
C LEU A 15 6.73 -8.23 4.63
N ASP A 16 6.05 -9.34 4.92
CA ASP A 16 6.28 -10.62 4.27
C ASP A 16 5.73 -10.52 2.84
N TYR A 17 6.63 -10.34 1.88
CA TYR A 17 6.30 -10.37 0.46
C TYR A 17 6.28 -11.82 -0.05
N PRO A 18 5.36 -12.16 -0.97
CA PRO A 18 4.44 -11.28 -1.68
C PRO A 18 3.20 -10.89 -0.87
N VAL A 19 2.78 -9.62 -0.98
CA VAL A 19 1.53 -9.13 -0.41
C VAL A 19 0.51 -8.92 -1.53
N SER A 20 -0.65 -9.57 -1.41
CA SER A 20 -1.74 -9.40 -2.37
C SER A 20 -2.44 -8.06 -2.17
N ARG A 21 -3.00 -7.49 -3.24
CA ARG A 21 -3.81 -6.28 -3.18
C ARG A 21 -4.97 -6.41 -2.18
N GLU A 22 -5.61 -7.57 -2.11
CA GLU A 22 -6.66 -7.85 -1.12
C GLU A 22 -6.15 -7.83 0.32
N ASP A 23 -5.00 -8.46 0.58
CA ASP A 23 -4.34 -8.40 1.89
C ASP A 23 -3.93 -6.97 2.24
N LEU A 24 -3.50 -6.18 1.26
CA LEU A 24 -3.09 -4.80 1.48
C LEU A 24 -4.27 -3.87 1.75
N VAL A 25 -5.40 -4.08 1.08
CA VAL A 25 -6.68 -3.40 1.36
C VAL A 25 -7.20 -3.81 2.74
N ARG A 26 -7.16 -5.10 3.08
CA ARG A 26 -7.58 -5.61 4.40
C ARG A 26 -6.68 -5.06 5.51
N TRP A 27 -5.37 -5.10 5.30
CA TRP A 27 -4.37 -4.54 6.22
C TRP A 27 -4.56 -3.04 6.38
N GLY A 28 -4.78 -2.32 5.27
CA GLY A 28 -5.13 -0.91 5.28
C GLY A 28 -6.40 -0.65 6.11
N GLN A 29 -7.45 -1.45 5.93
CA GLN A 29 -8.68 -1.33 6.73
C GLN A 29 -8.43 -1.55 8.22
N GLU A 30 -7.68 -2.59 8.59
CA GLU A 30 -7.34 -2.88 9.98
C GLU A 30 -6.48 -1.78 10.62
N ASN A 31 -5.63 -1.13 9.82
CA ASN A 31 -4.79 0.00 10.27
C ASN A 31 -5.52 1.35 10.22
N GLY A 32 -6.79 1.39 9.80
CA GLY A 32 -7.59 2.61 9.75
C GLY A 32 -7.27 3.51 8.55
N ALA A 33 -6.86 2.93 7.42
CA ALA A 33 -6.72 3.65 6.16
C ALA A 33 -8.08 4.21 5.70
N ASP A 34 -8.05 5.44 5.20
CA ASP A 34 -9.24 6.13 4.71
C ASP A 34 -9.88 5.41 3.52
N THR A 35 -11.18 5.64 3.31
CA THR A 35 -11.93 5.00 2.21
C THR A 35 -11.33 5.35 0.84
N GLU A 36 -10.80 6.56 0.66
CA GLU A 36 -10.06 6.93 -0.55
C GLU A 36 -8.78 6.10 -0.72
N ALA A 37 -8.00 5.90 0.34
CA ALA A 37 -6.80 5.06 0.29
C ALA A 37 -7.16 3.59 -0.03
N LEU A 38 -8.24 3.07 0.53
CA LEU A 38 -8.72 1.72 0.24
C LEU A 38 -9.23 1.57 -1.19
N GLN A 39 -9.95 2.57 -1.71
CA GLN A 39 -10.35 2.61 -3.12
C GLN A 39 -9.14 2.70 -4.04
N ALA A 40 -8.16 3.55 -3.70
CA ALA A 40 -6.91 3.69 -4.41
C ALA A 40 -6.19 2.35 -4.54
N LEU A 41 -5.99 1.65 -3.41
CA LEU A 41 -5.40 0.32 -3.35
C LEU A 41 -6.19 -0.70 -4.16
N ARG A 42 -7.53 -0.64 -4.11
CA ARG A 42 -8.41 -1.53 -4.87
C ARG A 42 -8.46 -1.19 -6.37
N SER A 43 -8.13 0.03 -6.76
CA SER A 43 -7.99 0.46 -8.17
C SER A 43 -6.63 0.11 -8.77
N LEU A 44 -5.66 -0.31 -7.96
CA LEU A 44 -4.35 -0.70 -8.47
C LEU A 44 -4.51 -1.89 -9.45
N PRO A 45 -3.86 -1.83 -10.64
CA PRO A 45 -3.89 -2.92 -11.60
C PRO A 45 -2.99 -4.09 -11.18
N ALA A 46 -2.09 -3.87 -10.22
CA ALA A 46 -1.26 -4.93 -9.64
C ALA A 46 -2.09 -5.79 -8.66
N GLU A 47 -2.10 -7.10 -8.89
CA GLU A 47 -2.75 -8.07 -8.01
C GLU A 47 -1.88 -8.45 -6.81
N GLU A 48 -0.57 -8.45 -6.98
CA GLU A 48 0.42 -8.79 -5.95
C GLU A 48 1.60 -7.82 -6.02
N PHE A 49 2.14 -7.47 -4.87
CA PHE A 49 3.35 -6.69 -4.73
C PHE A 49 4.42 -7.57 -4.14
N HIS A 50 5.59 -7.61 -4.80
CA HIS A 50 6.72 -8.41 -4.34
C HIS A 50 7.78 -7.56 -3.66
N THR A 51 7.69 -6.24 -3.85
CA THR A 51 8.64 -5.29 -3.29
C THR A 51 7.94 -4.04 -2.78
N PRO A 52 8.54 -3.38 -1.79
CA PRO A 52 8.05 -2.09 -1.32
C PRO A 52 8.15 -0.98 -2.37
N THR A 53 9.11 -1.10 -3.28
CA THR A 53 9.28 -0.18 -4.40
C THR A 53 8.06 -0.23 -5.31
N GLU A 54 7.60 -1.43 -5.71
CA GLU A 54 6.39 -1.58 -6.54
C GLU A 54 5.16 -0.95 -5.89
N LEU A 55 4.98 -1.13 -4.58
CA LEU A 55 3.88 -0.49 -3.84
C LEU A 55 3.95 1.04 -3.90
N GLY A 56 5.13 1.59 -3.67
CA GLY A 56 5.35 3.03 -3.73
C GLY A 56 5.08 3.61 -5.12
N GLU A 57 5.52 2.94 -6.17
CA GLU A 57 5.30 3.38 -7.56
C GLU A 57 3.82 3.29 -7.95
N ALA A 58 3.13 2.24 -7.52
CA ALA A 58 1.70 2.06 -7.77
C ALA A 58 0.87 3.18 -7.11
N LEU A 59 1.20 3.56 -5.86
CA LEU A 59 0.56 4.67 -5.16
C LEU A 59 0.86 6.03 -5.81
N VAL A 60 2.10 6.27 -6.23
CA VAL A 60 2.49 7.50 -6.96
C VAL A 60 1.75 7.62 -8.29
N THR A 61 1.67 6.54 -9.04
CA THR A 61 0.97 6.50 -10.34
C THR A 61 -0.49 6.86 -10.19
N LEU A 62 -1.14 6.43 -9.10
CA LEU A 62 -2.54 6.74 -8.85
C LEU A 62 -2.77 8.18 -8.33
N ALA A 63 -1.81 8.77 -7.62
CA ALA A 63 -1.92 10.16 -7.15
C ALA A 63 -1.74 11.20 -8.27
N ASP A 64 -1.14 10.82 -9.39
CA ASP A 64 -0.92 11.67 -10.58
C ASP A 64 -2.04 11.54 -11.64
N ALA A 65 -2.91 10.53 -11.52
CA ALA A 65 -3.99 10.22 -12.47
C ALA A 65 -5.34 10.83 -12.08
#